data_AF-A0A3M0YCA8-F1
#
_entry.id   AF-A0A3M0YCA8-F1
#
_cell.length_a   1.000
_cell.length_b   1.000
_cell.length_c   1.000
_cell.angle_alpha   90.00
_cell.angle_beta   90.00
_cell.angle_gamma   90.00
#
_symmetry.space_group_name_H-M   'P 1'
#
loop_
_entity.id
_entity.type
_entity.pdbx_description
1 polymer ?
#
loop_
_entity_poly.entity_id
_entity_poly.type
_entity_poly.pdbx_seq_one_letter_code
_entity_poly.pdbx_strand_id
1 'polypeptide(L)'
;TYNLPIDNFHSGTNTIELRGTNIHVAGGFIKINYIGGVEFANFTRYSFPGVKGAINVYDGMYIPGQLNSMDILLHLDSDEDVFLNIGNVTVYNGTTNGEENITISNSLLSSLLDYNSLSSETVPIRIGLINASFQSLTQNADVFSVTDLSGSMEDFCDGGWDVVWCCFFGPGYQECKDNATACQSCGGTHIPKLSNAQEANRVLVNSVLNYSGNRVGLVGFRWTTLPDDYHPLSDDNNSLIAEIDSWWAGGGTCICCGINRAVQGFQENWSDSTVKAMVVMSDGIAGTECSEQGTGDARQDAIQAACEAKNNYNITVYAVGFGEGADEATLQSIASCGGGSYYYSTIDQIAQIYSQISQEIIASYQEQTIQVQGAINTTLYPDSYIAINYTSPASNVYGLKAVVEEQFDDAYHASFDIPADVTISEARVTSYSGPRWTSRVFANNTLVYDLSKYGDEFISLGDPYFVYIPPSLLQTGQTNTINLTTGTTPDNSTQGSAYNKVIYTAFKNATSFTPVLARADGCNWTIDFYDDTQINISVPSNYNGNEQCSYTSGTTGTIASSQDALQVAVLELLRELDFNSDGKVDVKFTSQDLQLSTNEIVDIPYVWSTEVEVRTWV
;
A
#
# COMPACT_ATOMS: atom_id res chain seq x y z
N THR A 1 15.05 -48.48 -14.29
CA THR A 1 14.26 -47.94 -13.16
C THR A 1 13.62 -49.09 -12.44
N TYR A 2 13.86 -49.24 -11.14
CA TYR A 2 13.25 -50.28 -10.30
C TYR A 2 12.28 -49.59 -9.35
N ASN A 3 11.00 -49.95 -9.39
CA ASN A 3 10.00 -49.38 -8.49
C ASN A 3 9.94 -50.24 -7.23
N LEU A 4 10.29 -49.64 -6.09
CA LEU A 4 10.16 -50.29 -4.79
C LEU A 4 8.68 -50.27 -4.35
N PRO A 5 8.10 -51.40 -3.92
CA PRO A 5 6.75 -51.41 -3.37
C PRO A 5 6.65 -50.54 -2.12
N ILE A 6 5.68 -49.63 -2.08
CA ILE A 6 5.44 -48.72 -0.95
C ILE A 6 5.14 -49.50 0.34
N ASP A 7 4.51 -50.67 0.24
CA ASP A 7 4.17 -51.54 1.37
C ASP A 7 5.38 -52.04 2.17
N ASN A 8 6.60 -51.92 1.61
CA ASN A 8 7.85 -52.28 2.30
C ASN A 8 8.40 -51.16 3.19
N PHE A 9 7.83 -49.96 3.12
CA PHE A 9 8.25 -48.81 3.93
C PHE A 9 7.35 -48.68 5.17
N HIS A 10 7.96 -48.35 6.31
CA HIS A 10 7.27 -48.10 7.56
C HIS A 10 7.61 -46.72 8.13
N SER A 11 6.84 -46.24 9.11
CA SER A 11 7.19 -45.03 9.84
C SER A 11 8.53 -45.20 10.57
N GLY A 12 9.36 -44.14 10.58
CA GLY A 12 10.70 -44.17 11.17
C GLY A 12 11.80 -44.53 10.16
N THR A 13 12.91 -45.08 10.66
CA THR A 13 14.11 -45.39 9.86
C THR A 13 13.87 -46.59 8.95
N ASN A 14 13.97 -46.39 7.63
CA ASN A 14 13.92 -47.46 6.63
C ASN A 14 15.32 -47.72 6.07
N THR A 15 15.66 -48.98 5.79
CA THR A 15 16.95 -49.37 5.20
C THR A 15 16.74 -49.91 3.81
N ILE A 16 17.41 -49.32 2.81
CA ILE A 16 17.45 -49.82 1.43
C ILE A 16 18.84 -50.37 1.17
N GLU A 17 18.92 -51.62 0.69
CA GLU A 17 20.19 -52.30 0.45
C GLU A 17 20.21 -52.92 -0.96
N LEU A 18 21.29 -52.68 -1.70
CA LEU A 18 21.54 -53.31 -3.01
C LEU A 18 22.42 -54.56 -2.79
N ARG A 19 21.87 -55.75 -3.05
CA ARG A 19 22.57 -57.04 -2.83
C ARG A 19 22.79 -57.83 -4.11
N GLY A 20 24.01 -58.34 -4.31
CA GLY A 20 24.42 -59.08 -5.51
C GLY A 20 25.91 -59.44 -5.47
N THR A 21 26.33 -60.45 -6.23
CA THR A 21 27.68 -61.03 -6.17
C THR A 21 28.76 -60.22 -6.89
N ASN A 22 28.39 -59.30 -7.80
CA ASN A 22 29.26 -58.36 -8.51
C ASN A 22 28.45 -57.10 -8.86
N ILE A 23 28.12 -56.29 -7.88
CA ILE A 23 27.36 -55.05 -8.10
C ILE A 23 28.32 -53.92 -8.49
N HIS A 24 28.06 -53.31 -9.65
CA HIS A 24 28.66 -52.05 -10.06
C HIS A 24 27.56 -51.00 -10.14
N VAL A 25 27.58 -50.01 -9.23
CA VAL A 25 26.62 -48.89 -9.20
C VAL A 25 27.32 -47.64 -9.71
N ALA A 26 27.06 -47.27 -10.96
CA ALA A 26 27.63 -46.09 -11.61
C ALA A 26 26.75 -44.83 -11.38
N GLY A 27 26.39 -44.58 -10.11
CA GLY A 27 25.50 -43.47 -9.72
C GLY A 27 24.00 -43.74 -9.91
N GLY A 28 23.19 -42.86 -9.33
CA GLY A 28 21.72 -42.88 -9.34
C GLY A 28 21.12 -42.13 -8.14
N PHE A 29 19.89 -41.64 -8.24
CA PHE A 29 19.14 -41.05 -7.13
C PHE A 29 17.93 -41.92 -6.79
N ILE A 30 17.63 -42.06 -5.49
CA ILE A 30 16.39 -42.71 -5.04
C ILE A 30 15.31 -41.64 -4.99
N LYS A 31 14.40 -41.64 -5.97
CA LYS A 31 13.21 -40.78 -5.95
C LYS A 31 12.08 -41.47 -5.19
N ILE A 32 11.75 -40.98 -4.01
CA ILE A 32 10.57 -41.42 -3.28
C ILE A 32 9.43 -40.46 -3.64
N ASN A 33 8.53 -40.90 -4.52
CA ASN A 33 7.27 -40.21 -4.75
C ASN A 33 6.22 -40.88 -3.88
N TYR A 34 5.65 -40.14 -2.92
CA TYR A 34 4.50 -40.59 -2.15
C TYR A 34 3.38 -39.57 -2.30
N ILE A 35 2.14 -40.06 -2.35
CA ILE A 35 0.96 -39.19 -2.37
C ILE A 35 0.73 -38.80 -0.91
N GLY A 36 1.25 -37.63 -0.52
CA GLY A 36 0.88 -36.94 0.71
C GLY A 36 -0.53 -36.36 0.57
N GLY A 37 -1.55 -37.22 0.48
CA GLY A 37 -2.96 -36.83 0.43
C GLY A 37 -3.54 -36.71 1.84
N VAL A 38 -2.85 -36.02 2.74
CA VAL A 38 -3.30 -35.87 4.13
C VAL A 38 -3.58 -34.39 4.36
N GLU A 39 -4.86 -34.03 4.52
CA GLU A 39 -5.23 -32.73 5.05
C GLU A 39 -4.62 -32.59 6.45
N PHE A 40 -3.86 -31.52 6.68
CA PHE A 40 -3.29 -31.25 7.99
C PHE A 40 -4.26 -30.36 8.77
N ALA A 41 -4.65 -30.83 9.95
CA ALA A 41 -5.16 -29.92 10.98
C ALA A 41 -4.00 -29.02 11.41
N ASN A 42 -4.08 -27.75 11.04
CA ASN A 42 -3.10 -26.73 11.35
C ASN A 42 -3.61 -25.85 12.47
N PHE A 43 -2.68 -25.33 13.26
CA PHE A 43 -2.97 -24.47 14.38
C PHE A 43 -2.13 -23.20 14.27
N THR A 44 -2.80 -22.05 14.29
CA THR A 44 -2.14 -20.74 14.34
C THR A 44 -2.71 -19.88 15.47
N ARG A 45 -1.92 -18.90 15.91
CA ARG A 45 -2.34 -17.92 16.91
C ARG A 45 -2.06 -16.51 16.41
N TYR A 46 -3.09 -15.68 16.39
CA TYR A 46 -2.94 -14.24 16.35
C TYR A 46 -2.74 -13.74 17.78
N SER A 47 -1.69 -12.97 18.05
CA SER A 47 -1.39 -12.44 19.38
C SER A 47 -1.66 -10.94 19.38
N PHE A 48 -2.41 -10.46 20.37
CA PHE A 48 -2.68 -9.03 20.49
C PHE A 48 -1.43 -8.28 20.99
N PRO A 49 -1.24 -7.02 20.60
CA PRO A 49 -0.24 -6.18 21.23
C PRO A 49 -0.64 -5.92 22.69
N GLY A 50 0.36 -5.86 23.57
CA GLY A 50 0.13 -5.42 24.95
C GLY A 50 -0.12 -3.92 24.99
N VAL A 51 -1.24 -3.49 25.56
CA VAL A 51 -1.64 -2.08 25.66
C VAL A 51 -1.90 -1.74 27.12
N LYS A 52 -1.29 -0.65 27.61
CA LYS A 52 -1.60 -0.06 28.92
C LYS A 52 -2.07 1.37 28.73
N GLY A 53 -3.23 1.72 29.26
CA GLY A 53 -3.98 2.92 28.92
C GLY A 53 -5.06 2.63 27.88
N ALA A 54 -5.42 3.60 27.05
CA ALA A 54 -6.52 3.50 26.09
C ALA A 54 -6.33 2.35 25.10
N ILE A 55 -7.14 1.30 25.24
CA ILE A 55 -7.15 0.16 24.32
C ILE A 55 -7.82 0.61 23.02
N ASN A 56 -7.06 0.57 21.91
CA ASN A 56 -7.54 0.93 20.57
C ASN A 56 -6.65 0.26 19.51
N VAL A 57 -6.95 -0.98 19.15
CA VAL A 57 -6.17 -1.73 18.18
C VAL A 57 -7.03 -2.02 16.97
N TYR A 58 -6.56 -1.54 15.82
CA TYR A 58 -7.04 -1.89 14.49
C TYR A 58 -6.04 -2.86 13.88
N ASP A 59 -6.50 -4.04 13.48
CA ASP A 59 -5.64 -5.04 12.83
C ASP A 59 -6.47 -5.96 11.93
N GLY A 60 -5.87 -7.03 11.42
CA GLY A 60 -6.54 -8.13 10.76
C GLY A 60 -5.84 -9.46 10.98
N MET A 61 -6.58 -10.55 10.75
CA MET A 61 -6.04 -11.90 10.75
C MET A 61 -6.33 -12.59 9.43
N TYR A 62 -5.46 -13.51 9.03
CA TYR A 62 -5.69 -14.38 7.89
C TYR A 62 -5.95 -15.82 8.35
N ILE A 63 -6.96 -16.46 7.74
CA ILE A 63 -7.29 -17.86 7.99
C ILE A 63 -6.92 -18.65 6.72
N PRO A 64 -5.81 -19.41 6.68
CA PRO A 64 -5.27 -19.96 5.43
C PRO A 64 -6.07 -21.10 4.78
N GLY A 65 -7.11 -21.59 5.44
CA GLY A 65 -7.88 -22.72 4.95
C GLY A 65 -9.26 -22.79 5.59
N GLN A 66 -9.87 -23.97 5.60
CA GLN A 66 -11.19 -24.16 6.17
C GLN A 66 -11.13 -24.10 7.70
N LEU A 67 -11.80 -23.12 8.28
CA LEU A 67 -11.86 -22.90 9.72
C LEU A 67 -12.66 -24.01 10.41
N ASN A 68 -12.01 -24.75 11.30
CA ASN A 68 -12.62 -25.84 12.08
C ASN A 68 -13.06 -25.37 13.47
N SER A 69 -12.18 -24.66 14.16
CA SER A 69 -12.48 -24.09 15.47
C SER A 69 -11.69 -22.81 15.73
N MET A 70 -12.27 -21.93 16.54
CA MET A 70 -11.64 -20.70 17.01
C MET A 70 -11.87 -20.56 18.51
N ASP A 71 -10.86 -20.18 19.27
CA ASP A 71 -10.98 -19.88 20.69
C ASP A 71 -10.19 -18.60 21.00
N ILE A 72 -10.71 -17.76 21.88
CA ILE A 72 -10.07 -16.48 22.23
C ILE A 72 -9.77 -16.48 23.72
N LEU A 73 -8.57 -16.03 24.07
CA LEU A 73 -8.19 -15.67 25.43
C LEU A 73 -7.88 -14.18 25.47
N LEU A 74 -8.65 -13.42 26.24
CA LEU A 74 -8.37 -12.02 26.55
C LEU A 74 -7.91 -11.93 28.00
N HIS A 75 -6.66 -11.54 28.20
CA HIS A 75 -6.12 -11.21 29.50
C HIS A 75 -6.24 -9.69 29.68
N LEU A 76 -7.17 -9.27 30.52
CA LEU A 76 -7.63 -7.88 30.65
C LEU A 76 -7.64 -7.44 32.12
N ASP A 77 -7.28 -6.19 32.36
CA ASP A 77 -7.56 -5.45 33.61
C ASP A 77 -8.14 -4.09 33.19
N SER A 78 -9.45 -3.93 33.26
CA SER A 78 -10.21 -2.80 32.74
C SER A 78 -11.48 -2.55 33.53
N ASP A 79 -11.58 -1.36 34.13
CA ASP A 79 -12.79 -0.82 34.74
C ASP A 79 -13.76 -0.18 33.73
N GLU A 80 -13.30 0.03 32.49
CA GLU A 80 -14.08 0.47 31.35
C GLU A 80 -14.53 -0.71 30.48
N ASP A 81 -15.68 -0.57 29.80
CA ASP A 81 -16.19 -1.59 28.87
C ASP A 81 -15.25 -1.74 27.68
N VAL A 82 -14.71 -2.95 27.47
CA VAL A 82 -13.88 -3.35 26.33
C VAL A 82 -14.73 -4.16 25.36
N PHE A 83 -14.62 -3.90 24.06
CA PHE A 83 -15.20 -4.72 23.00
C PHE A 83 -14.13 -5.37 22.13
N LEU A 84 -14.45 -6.53 21.55
CA LEU A 84 -13.69 -7.14 20.46
C LEU A 84 -14.64 -7.46 19.30
N ASN A 85 -14.32 -6.93 18.12
CA ASN A 85 -14.99 -7.22 16.86
C ASN A 85 -14.09 -8.10 15.99
N ILE A 86 -14.71 -9.09 15.34
CA ILE A 86 -14.13 -9.87 14.25
C ILE A 86 -15.02 -9.66 13.03
N GLY A 87 -14.47 -9.09 11.95
CA GLY A 87 -15.28 -8.53 10.88
C GLY A 87 -16.12 -7.37 11.42
N ASN A 88 -17.43 -7.51 11.31
CA ASN A 88 -18.42 -6.57 11.86
C ASN A 88 -19.19 -7.13 13.07
N VAL A 89 -18.81 -8.30 13.57
CA VAL A 89 -19.50 -8.96 14.67
C VAL A 89 -18.73 -8.73 15.96
N THR A 90 -19.41 -8.16 16.96
CA THR A 90 -18.88 -8.08 18.33
C THR A 90 -18.94 -9.44 19.00
N VAL A 91 -17.77 -10.02 19.28
CA VAL A 91 -17.62 -11.34 19.91
C VAL A 91 -17.37 -11.26 21.41
N TYR A 92 -16.98 -10.08 21.90
CA TYR A 92 -16.86 -9.78 23.32
C TYR A 92 -17.24 -8.33 23.59
N ASN A 93 -17.89 -8.12 24.72
CA ASN A 93 -18.22 -6.83 25.27
C ASN A 93 -18.33 -6.98 26.80
N GLY A 94 -17.49 -6.29 27.56
CA GLY A 94 -17.62 -6.24 29.01
C GLY A 94 -16.47 -5.53 29.74
N THR A 95 -16.61 -5.47 31.06
CA THR A 95 -15.63 -4.97 32.03
C THR A 95 -15.02 -6.12 32.82
N THR A 96 -13.97 -5.81 33.59
CA THR A 96 -13.34 -6.72 34.57
C THR A 96 -13.26 -6.03 35.93
N ASN A 97 -13.07 -6.80 37.00
CA ASN A 97 -12.84 -6.26 38.34
C ASN A 97 -11.41 -6.58 38.80
N GLY A 98 -10.45 -5.93 38.14
CA GLY A 98 -9.02 -6.24 38.22
C GLY A 98 -8.58 -7.15 37.08
N GLU A 99 -7.37 -7.69 37.19
CA GLU A 99 -6.79 -8.61 36.21
C GLU A 99 -7.56 -9.94 36.11
N GLU A 100 -8.10 -10.22 34.93
CA GLU A 100 -8.91 -11.39 34.63
C GLU A 100 -8.54 -12.03 33.27
N ASN A 101 -8.68 -13.35 33.19
CA ASN A 101 -8.55 -14.13 31.96
C ASN A 101 -9.93 -14.54 31.44
N ILE A 102 -10.36 -13.91 30.36
CA ILE A 102 -11.65 -14.15 29.71
C ILE A 102 -11.46 -15.11 28.54
N THR A 103 -12.14 -16.24 28.58
CA THR A 103 -12.13 -17.23 27.49
C THR A 103 -13.44 -17.20 26.72
N ILE A 104 -13.35 -17.00 25.41
CA ILE A 104 -14.49 -17.06 24.48
C ILE A 104 -14.34 -18.35 23.70
N SER A 105 -15.22 -19.31 23.97
CA SER A 105 -15.11 -20.66 23.42
C SER A 105 -15.58 -20.74 21.97
N ASN A 106 -15.07 -21.74 21.25
CA ASN A 106 -15.53 -22.08 19.92
C ASN A 106 -17.05 -22.24 19.81
N SER A 107 -17.70 -22.83 20.80
CA SER A 107 -19.16 -23.04 20.78
C SER A 107 -19.94 -21.72 20.70
N LEU A 108 -19.43 -20.66 21.33
CA LEU A 108 -20.03 -19.33 21.26
C LEU A 108 -19.64 -18.66 19.94
N LEU A 109 -18.36 -18.69 19.58
CA LEU A 109 -17.85 -18.05 18.36
C LEU A 109 -18.51 -18.60 17.09
N SER A 110 -18.66 -19.92 16.97
CA SER A 110 -19.33 -20.53 15.82
C SER A 110 -20.84 -20.24 15.74
N SER A 111 -21.44 -19.72 16.83
CA SER A 111 -22.84 -19.26 16.83
C SER A 111 -22.99 -17.80 16.42
N LEU A 112 -21.92 -17.02 16.52
CA LEU A 112 -21.88 -15.59 16.19
C LEU A 112 -21.28 -15.33 14.80
N LEU A 113 -20.30 -16.14 14.39
CA LEU A 113 -19.51 -15.97 13.18
C LEU A 113 -19.82 -17.06 12.15
N ASP A 114 -19.87 -16.69 10.87
CA ASP A 114 -19.93 -17.66 9.77
C ASP A 114 -18.51 -18.09 9.36
N TYR A 115 -18.06 -19.24 9.89
CA TYR A 115 -16.72 -19.77 9.63
C TYR A 115 -16.43 -20.03 8.15
N ASN A 116 -17.44 -20.30 7.32
CA ASN A 116 -17.21 -20.48 5.89
C ASN A 116 -16.84 -19.16 5.23
N SER A 117 -17.47 -18.06 5.65
CA SER A 117 -17.18 -16.71 5.12
C SER A 117 -15.83 -16.13 5.55
N LEU A 118 -15.23 -16.69 6.61
CA LEU A 118 -13.92 -16.30 7.15
C LEU A 118 -12.78 -17.19 6.64
N SER A 119 -13.10 -18.38 6.11
CA SER A 119 -12.10 -19.34 5.63
C SER A 119 -11.42 -18.84 4.37
N SER A 120 -10.09 -18.95 4.30
CA SER A 120 -9.26 -18.47 3.18
C SER A 120 -9.30 -16.95 2.95
N GLU A 121 -9.72 -16.18 3.96
CA GLU A 121 -9.94 -14.74 3.87
C GLU A 121 -9.06 -13.95 4.86
N THR A 122 -8.73 -12.71 4.49
CA THR A 122 -8.21 -11.73 5.45
C THR A 122 -9.40 -11.05 6.13
N VAL A 123 -9.45 -11.11 7.45
CA VAL A 123 -10.58 -10.67 8.28
C VAL A 123 -10.12 -9.53 9.19
N PRO A 124 -10.77 -8.35 9.15
CA PRO A 124 -10.41 -7.26 10.03
C PRO A 124 -10.78 -7.56 11.49
N ILE A 125 -9.95 -7.12 12.43
CA ILE A 125 -10.14 -7.25 13.88
C ILE A 125 -10.04 -5.87 14.52
N ARG A 126 -10.94 -5.58 15.46
CA ARG A 126 -10.89 -4.35 16.25
C ARG A 126 -11.11 -4.65 17.72
N ILE A 127 -10.20 -4.23 18.58
CA ILE A 127 -10.39 -4.23 20.04
C ILE A 127 -10.27 -2.81 20.57
N GLY A 128 -11.24 -2.40 21.37
CA GLY A 128 -11.30 -1.04 21.89
C GLY A 128 -12.18 -0.91 23.13
N LEU A 129 -12.26 0.30 23.67
CA LEU A 129 -13.19 0.65 24.75
C LEU A 129 -14.60 0.99 24.19
N ILE A 130 -15.66 1.05 24.99
CA ILE A 130 -17.02 1.45 24.55
C ILE A 130 -17.37 2.86 25.03
N ASN A 131 -16.89 3.24 26.22
CA ASN A 131 -17.22 4.51 26.88
C ASN A 131 -16.03 5.46 27.11
N ALA A 132 -14.79 5.06 26.75
CA ALA A 132 -13.81 6.08 26.40
C ALA A 132 -14.47 6.85 25.25
N SER A 133 -14.56 8.16 25.34
CA SER A 133 -15.09 8.95 24.25
C SER A 133 -14.29 8.64 22.99
N PHE A 134 -14.77 7.71 22.16
CA PHE A 134 -14.55 7.69 20.72
C PHE A 134 -15.34 8.87 20.18
N GLN A 135 -14.97 10.06 20.64
CA GLN A 135 -14.78 11.05 19.63
C GLN A 135 -13.69 10.44 18.76
N SER A 136 -14.10 9.81 17.64
CA SER A 136 -13.48 10.20 16.38
C SER A 136 -13.25 11.68 16.57
N LEU A 137 -12.01 12.14 16.54
CA LEU A 137 -11.79 13.56 16.47
C LEU A 137 -12.44 13.99 15.15
N THR A 138 -13.77 14.12 15.07
CA THR A 138 -14.34 15.31 14.47
C THR A 138 -13.85 16.46 15.33
N GLN A 139 -12.55 16.76 15.24
CA GLN A 139 -12.10 18.13 15.29
C GLN A 139 -12.95 18.78 14.23
N ASN A 140 -13.84 19.64 14.69
CA ASN A 140 -14.58 20.51 13.82
C ASN A 140 -13.56 21.20 12.90
N ALA A 141 -13.82 21.15 11.61
CA ALA A 141 -12.97 21.81 10.64
C ALA A 141 -13.48 23.23 10.45
N ASP A 142 -12.57 24.19 10.56
CA ASP A 142 -12.74 25.51 10.01
C ASP A 142 -12.05 25.49 8.64
N VAL A 143 -12.83 25.71 7.58
CA VAL A 143 -12.31 25.69 6.21
C VAL A 143 -12.57 27.02 5.54
N PHE A 144 -11.55 27.63 4.95
CA PHE A 144 -11.73 28.80 4.09
C PHE A 144 -11.57 28.41 2.63
N SER A 145 -12.52 28.81 1.78
CA SER A 145 -12.25 28.90 0.35
C SER A 145 -11.66 30.27 0.01
N VAL A 146 -10.57 30.28 -0.73
CA VAL A 146 -9.85 31.48 -1.17
C VAL A 146 -9.83 31.48 -2.70
N THR A 147 -10.82 32.12 -3.29
CA THR A 147 -11.14 32.02 -4.73
C THR A 147 -10.74 33.28 -5.48
N ASP A 148 -10.02 33.10 -6.58
CA ASP A 148 -9.71 34.16 -7.53
C ASP A 148 -11.00 34.64 -8.21
N LEU A 149 -11.26 35.95 -8.15
CA LEU A 149 -12.36 36.63 -8.83
C LEU A 149 -11.84 37.69 -9.81
N SER A 150 -10.59 37.57 -10.25
CA SER A 150 -9.97 38.48 -11.21
C SER A 150 -10.69 38.48 -12.56
N GLY A 151 -10.39 39.46 -13.42
CA GLY A 151 -11.06 39.59 -14.71
C GLY A 151 -10.83 38.39 -15.66
N SER A 152 -9.75 37.61 -15.48
CA SER A 152 -9.51 36.40 -16.26
C SER A 152 -10.50 35.28 -15.98
N MET A 153 -11.19 35.34 -14.83
CA MET A 153 -12.24 34.41 -14.41
C MET A 153 -13.57 34.66 -15.10
N GLU A 154 -13.74 35.76 -15.86
CA GLU A 154 -15.02 36.07 -16.49
C GLU A 154 -15.40 34.97 -17.49
N ASP A 155 -16.65 34.51 -17.42
CA ASP A 155 -17.19 33.58 -18.40
C ASP A 155 -17.15 34.20 -19.80
N PHE A 156 -16.72 33.43 -20.80
CA PHE A 156 -16.59 33.94 -22.15
C PHE A 156 -16.95 32.92 -23.23
N CYS A 157 -17.26 33.45 -24.41
CA CYS A 157 -17.50 32.67 -25.61
C CYS A 157 -16.29 32.78 -26.54
N ASP A 158 -15.52 31.70 -26.68
CA ASP A 158 -14.37 31.62 -27.57
C ASP A 158 -14.78 31.36 -29.03
N GLY A 159 -13.99 31.82 -30.00
CA GLY A 159 -14.22 31.55 -31.43
C GLY A 159 -13.90 32.70 -32.38
N GLY A 160 -13.13 33.70 -31.93
CA GLY A 160 -12.61 34.77 -32.78
C GLY A 160 -13.63 35.85 -33.16
N TRP A 161 -13.26 36.71 -34.12
CA TRP A 161 -14.00 37.93 -34.45
C TRP A 161 -15.42 37.70 -35.00
N ASP A 162 -15.63 36.59 -35.72
CA ASP A 162 -16.94 36.27 -36.29
C ASP A 162 -17.95 35.90 -35.19
N VAL A 163 -17.51 35.21 -34.14
CA VAL A 163 -18.33 34.89 -32.96
C VAL A 163 -18.66 36.16 -32.17
N VAL A 164 -17.68 37.06 -31.98
CA VAL A 164 -17.92 38.35 -31.29
C VAL A 164 -18.97 39.18 -32.02
N TRP A 165 -18.89 39.28 -33.35
CA TRP A 165 -19.89 40.01 -34.15
C TRP A 165 -21.25 39.34 -34.13
N CYS A 166 -21.30 38.00 -34.20
CA CYS A 166 -22.54 37.26 -34.07
C CYS A 166 -23.20 37.52 -32.71
N CYS A 167 -22.44 37.47 -31.62
CA CYS A 167 -22.95 37.74 -30.29
C CYS A 167 -23.42 39.19 -30.14
N PHE A 168 -22.74 40.17 -30.76
CA PHE A 168 -23.15 41.57 -30.70
C PHE A 168 -24.47 41.85 -31.44
N PHE A 169 -24.71 41.20 -32.58
CA PHE A 169 -25.90 41.42 -33.41
C PHE A 169 -26.99 40.35 -33.29
N GLY A 170 -26.70 39.25 -32.61
CA GLY A 170 -27.58 38.10 -32.41
C GLY A 170 -28.14 38.05 -30.98
N PRO A 171 -27.84 37.00 -30.19
CA PRO A 171 -28.41 36.81 -28.85
C PRO A 171 -28.01 37.92 -27.85
N GLY A 172 -26.91 38.62 -28.12
CA GLY A 172 -26.37 39.64 -27.22
C GLY A 172 -25.03 39.19 -26.65
N TYR A 173 -24.10 40.14 -26.50
CA TYR A 173 -22.73 39.82 -26.05
C TYR A 173 -22.72 39.20 -24.65
N GLN A 174 -23.54 39.71 -23.74
CA GLN A 174 -23.67 39.16 -22.38
C GLN A 174 -24.34 37.78 -22.39
N GLU A 175 -25.39 37.59 -23.17
CA GLU A 175 -26.07 36.29 -23.26
C GLU A 175 -25.14 35.20 -23.82
N CYS A 176 -24.28 35.53 -24.78
CA CYS A 176 -23.24 34.61 -25.25
C CYS A 176 -22.21 34.25 -24.17
N LYS A 177 -21.89 35.17 -23.25
CA LYS A 177 -20.97 34.89 -22.14
C LYS A 177 -21.59 33.98 -21.11
N ASP A 178 -22.88 34.14 -20.82
CA ASP A 178 -23.54 33.48 -19.70
C ASP A 178 -24.23 32.16 -20.13
N ASN A 179 -24.47 31.95 -21.43
CA ASN A 179 -25.24 30.82 -21.93
C ASN A 179 -24.51 30.03 -23.03
N ALA A 180 -24.23 28.76 -22.73
CA ALA A 180 -23.57 27.84 -23.66
C ALA A 180 -24.30 27.68 -25.00
N THR A 181 -25.64 27.67 -24.99
CA THR A 181 -26.44 27.52 -26.21
C THR A 181 -26.36 28.78 -27.08
N ALA A 182 -26.36 29.97 -26.47
CA ALA A 182 -26.20 31.22 -27.18
C ALA A 182 -24.80 31.31 -27.83
N CYS A 183 -23.75 30.96 -27.08
CA CYS A 183 -22.39 30.90 -27.61
C CYS A 183 -22.26 29.93 -28.79
N GLN A 184 -22.77 28.71 -28.64
CA GLN A 184 -22.77 27.68 -29.69
C GLN A 184 -23.58 28.10 -30.92
N SER A 185 -24.68 28.83 -30.73
CA SER A 185 -25.50 29.35 -31.85
C SER A 185 -24.72 30.31 -32.75
N CYS A 186 -23.69 30.96 -32.19
CA CYS A 186 -22.77 31.82 -32.91
C CYS A 186 -21.51 31.08 -33.43
N GLY A 187 -21.42 29.77 -33.24
CA GLY A 187 -20.27 28.95 -33.64
C GLY A 187 -19.10 29.01 -32.66
N GLY A 188 -19.30 29.56 -31.46
CA GLY A 188 -18.30 29.65 -30.41
C GLY A 188 -18.30 28.48 -29.42
N THR A 189 -17.26 28.41 -28.59
CA THR A 189 -17.12 27.47 -27.47
C THR A 189 -17.27 28.24 -26.17
N HIS A 190 -18.23 27.83 -25.33
CA HIS A 190 -18.48 28.49 -24.05
C HIS A 190 -17.47 28.02 -23.00
N ILE A 191 -16.88 28.98 -22.29
CA ILE A 191 -15.84 28.75 -21.29
C ILE A 191 -16.33 29.32 -19.94
N PRO A 192 -16.99 28.49 -19.10
CA PRO A 192 -17.65 28.92 -17.86
C PRO A 192 -16.71 28.91 -16.64
N LYS A 193 -15.68 29.76 -16.63
CA LYS A 193 -14.69 29.78 -15.54
C LYS A 193 -15.29 30.16 -14.18
N LEU A 194 -15.96 31.30 -14.09
CA LEU A 194 -16.57 31.77 -12.85
C LEU A 194 -17.72 30.85 -12.43
N SER A 195 -18.56 30.47 -13.39
CA SER A 195 -19.68 29.55 -13.14
C SER A 195 -19.19 28.22 -12.54
N ASN A 196 -18.09 27.66 -13.05
CA ASN A 196 -17.53 26.41 -12.52
C ASN A 196 -16.78 26.62 -11.20
N ALA A 197 -16.16 27.78 -10.98
CA ALA A 197 -15.58 28.14 -9.69
C ALA A 197 -16.66 28.26 -8.60
N GLN A 198 -17.81 28.87 -8.93
CA GLN A 198 -18.98 28.92 -8.04
C GLN A 198 -19.50 27.53 -7.72
N GLU A 199 -19.61 26.65 -8.71
CA GLU A 199 -20.05 25.27 -8.49
C GLU A 199 -19.08 24.47 -7.61
N ALA A 200 -17.77 24.59 -7.86
CA ALA A 200 -16.76 23.96 -7.02
C ALA A 200 -16.86 24.41 -5.56
N ASN A 201 -17.05 25.72 -5.33
CA ASN A 201 -17.27 26.26 -4.01
C ASN A 201 -18.55 25.74 -3.34
N ARG A 202 -19.65 25.59 -4.08
CA ARG A 202 -20.87 24.92 -3.56
C ARG A 202 -20.59 23.48 -3.14
N VAL A 203 -19.79 22.74 -3.92
CA VAL A 203 -19.38 21.38 -3.55
C VAL A 203 -18.57 21.36 -2.26
N LEU A 204 -17.60 22.26 -2.09
CA LEU A 204 -16.80 22.35 -0.85
C LEU A 204 -17.67 22.69 0.35
N VAL A 205 -18.54 23.71 0.25
CA VAL A 205 -19.46 24.09 1.33
C VAL A 205 -20.34 22.90 1.73
N ASN A 206 -21.02 22.29 0.77
CA ASN A 206 -21.93 21.17 1.06
C ASN A 206 -21.16 19.96 1.64
N SER A 207 -19.96 19.67 1.14
CA SER A 207 -19.16 18.52 1.60
C SER A 207 -18.64 18.71 3.01
N VAL A 208 -18.13 19.90 3.33
CA VAL A 208 -17.59 20.22 4.66
C VAL A 208 -18.72 20.31 5.68
N LEU A 209 -19.84 20.98 5.35
CA LEU A 209 -20.98 21.14 6.27
C LEU A 209 -21.84 19.89 6.42
N ASN A 210 -21.63 18.85 5.61
CA ASN A 210 -22.25 17.54 5.80
C ASN A 210 -21.88 16.90 7.15
N TYR A 211 -20.81 17.38 7.80
CA TYR A 211 -20.38 16.96 9.12
C TYR A 211 -20.68 18.05 10.14
N SER A 212 -21.52 17.74 11.12
CA SER A 212 -21.95 18.69 12.14
C SER A 212 -20.77 19.25 12.94
N GLY A 213 -20.74 20.56 13.14
CA GLY A 213 -19.68 21.26 13.89
C GLY A 213 -18.62 21.91 13.00
N ASN A 214 -18.53 21.51 11.73
CA ASN A 214 -17.67 22.18 10.75
C ASN A 214 -18.22 23.57 10.39
N ARG A 215 -17.32 24.47 10.00
CA ARG A 215 -17.65 25.82 9.52
C ARG A 215 -16.88 26.11 8.25
N VAL A 216 -17.51 26.83 7.34
CA VAL A 216 -16.88 27.30 6.11
C VAL A 216 -16.89 28.81 6.06
N GLY A 217 -15.77 29.39 5.64
CA GLY A 217 -15.63 30.81 5.33
C GLY A 217 -15.25 30.98 3.86
N LEU A 218 -15.54 32.15 3.31
CA LEU A 218 -15.32 32.44 1.89
C LEU A 218 -14.53 33.73 1.75
N VAL A 219 -13.53 33.72 0.87
CA VAL A 219 -12.75 34.88 0.48
C VAL A 219 -12.62 34.89 -1.03
N GLY A 220 -13.28 35.84 -1.69
CA GLY A 220 -12.97 36.24 -3.05
C GLY A 220 -11.86 37.28 -3.07
N PHE A 221 -10.90 37.13 -3.98
CA PHE A 221 -9.82 38.11 -4.14
C PHE A 221 -9.66 38.59 -5.58
N ARG A 222 -9.24 39.84 -5.71
CA ARG A 222 -8.97 40.54 -6.97
C ARG A 222 -7.64 41.28 -6.82
N TRP A 223 -7.55 42.58 -7.17
CA TRP A 223 -6.43 43.44 -6.76
C TRP A 223 -6.30 43.59 -5.24
N THR A 224 -7.37 43.24 -4.52
CA THR A 224 -7.52 43.25 -3.05
C THR A 224 -8.68 42.30 -2.70
N THR A 225 -8.92 42.06 -1.43
CA THR A 225 -10.19 41.48 -0.95
C THR A 225 -11.23 42.59 -0.73
N LEU A 226 -12.47 42.37 -1.17
CA LEU A 226 -13.60 43.30 -0.94
C LEU A 226 -14.52 42.77 0.17
N PRO A 227 -15.21 43.64 0.92
CA PRO A 227 -16.19 43.19 1.92
C PRO A 227 -17.36 42.39 1.32
N ASP A 228 -17.75 42.69 0.09
CA ASP A 228 -18.85 42.04 -0.63
C ASP A 228 -18.46 40.70 -1.28
N ASP A 229 -17.17 40.32 -1.21
CA ASP A 229 -16.67 39.02 -1.65
C ASP A 229 -16.18 38.18 -0.43
N TYR A 230 -16.62 38.52 0.79
CA TYR A 230 -16.17 37.89 2.03
C TYR A 230 -17.33 37.38 2.89
N HIS A 231 -17.24 36.11 3.29
CA HIS A 231 -18.11 35.51 4.28
C HIS A 231 -17.30 34.96 5.46
N PRO A 232 -17.63 35.32 6.72
CA PRO A 232 -16.97 34.73 7.89
C PRO A 232 -17.29 33.24 8.04
N LEU A 233 -16.55 32.54 8.90
CA LEU A 233 -16.82 31.14 9.24
C LEU A 233 -18.27 30.97 9.72
N SER A 234 -19.02 30.10 9.03
CA SER A 234 -20.44 29.85 9.29
C SER A 234 -20.78 28.38 9.01
N ASP A 235 -21.83 27.89 9.65
CA ASP A 235 -22.51 26.62 9.36
C ASP A 235 -23.85 26.82 8.62
N ASP A 236 -24.23 28.07 8.34
CA ASP A 236 -25.39 28.41 7.51
C ASP A 236 -25.08 28.21 6.02
N ASN A 237 -25.43 27.03 5.52
CA ASN A 237 -25.27 26.67 4.11
C ASN A 237 -25.93 27.69 3.16
N ASN A 238 -27.08 28.26 3.53
CA ASN A 238 -27.80 29.18 2.64
C ASN A 238 -27.08 30.52 2.50
N SER A 239 -26.49 31.02 3.59
CA SER A 239 -25.77 32.31 3.55
C SER A 239 -24.47 32.19 2.76
N LEU A 240 -23.78 31.06 2.88
CA LEU A 240 -22.56 30.75 2.12
C LEU A 240 -22.86 30.58 0.62
N ILE A 241 -23.92 29.85 0.27
CA ILE A 241 -24.33 29.70 -1.14
C ILE A 241 -24.75 31.06 -1.74
N ALA A 242 -25.48 31.88 -0.98
CA ALA A 242 -25.88 33.21 -1.45
C ALA A 242 -24.69 34.13 -1.72
N GLU A 243 -23.62 34.04 -0.91
CA GLU A 243 -22.36 34.76 -1.16
C GLU A 243 -21.72 34.29 -2.47
N ILE A 244 -21.58 32.97 -2.66
CA ILE A 244 -21.00 32.38 -3.88
C ILE A 244 -21.77 32.83 -5.13
N ASP A 245 -23.11 32.80 -5.07
CA ASP A 245 -23.99 33.20 -6.17
C ASP A 245 -23.87 34.70 -6.52
N SER A 246 -23.36 35.53 -5.60
CA SER A 246 -23.19 36.97 -5.79
C SER A 246 -21.87 37.36 -6.46
N TRP A 247 -20.90 36.44 -6.52
CA TRP A 247 -19.58 36.71 -7.07
C TRP A 247 -19.63 37.08 -8.56
N TRP A 248 -18.74 37.99 -8.94
CA TRP A 248 -18.57 38.45 -10.31
C TRP A 248 -17.09 38.61 -10.62
N ALA A 249 -16.66 38.31 -11.84
CA ALA A 249 -15.25 38.40 -12.22
C ALA A 249 -14.85 39.84 -12.56
N GLY A 250 -13.71 40.29 -12.05
CA GLY A 250 -13.19 41.62 -12.35
C GLY A 250 -11.94 41.98 -11.58
N GLY A 251 -11.07 42.73 -12.22
CA GLY A 251 -9.81 43.18 -11.64
C GLY A 251 -8.64 42.24 -11.92
N GLY A 252 -7.65 42.20 -11.04
CA GLY A 252 -6.44 41.39 -11.21
C GLY A 252 -6.25 40.44 -10.05
N THR A 253 -5.04 39.91 -9.89
CA THR A 253 -4.84 38.68 -9.09
C THR A 253 -3.92 38.95 -7.89
N CYS A 254 -4.49 39.12 -6.70
CA CYS A 254 -3.77 39.25 -5.42
C CYS A 254 -3.97 38.03 -4.53
N ILE A 255 -3.23 36.95 -4.82
CA ILE A 255 -3.36 35.68 -4.06
C ILE A 255 -2.99 35.87 -2.59
N CYS A 256 -1.93 36.62 -2.29
CA CYS A 256 -1.52 36.92 -0.92
C CYS A 256 -2.61 37.70 -0.14
N CYS A 257 -3.36 38.61 -0.79
CA CYS A 257 -4.48 39.30 -0.16
C CYS A 257 -5.55 38.31 0.31
N GLY A 258 -5.88 37.31 -0.54
CA GLY A 258 -6.83 36.27 -0.22
C GLY A 258 -6.38 35.41 0.95
N ILE A 259 -5.13 34.93 0.93
CA ILE A 259 -4.55 34.12 2.00
C ILE A 259 -4.53 34.90 3.32
N ASN A 260 -4.03 36.13 3.34
CA ASN A 260 -3.95 36.95 4.55
C ASN A 260 -5.35 37.23 5.13
N ARG A 261 -6.35 37.47 4.28
CA ARG A 261 -7.73 37.66 4.73
C ARG A 261 -8.34 36.39 5.32
N ALA A 262 -8.05 35.22 4.75
CA ALA A 262 -8.48 33.94 5.32
C ALA A 262 -7.80 33.68 6.68
N VAL A 263 -6.49 33.93 6.79
CA VAL A 263 -5.75 33.87 8.07
C VAL A 263 -6.40 34.77 9.12
N GLN A 264 -6.75 36.01 8.75
CA GLN A 264 -7.47 36.91 9.66
C GLN A 264 -8.85 36.33 10.05
N GLY A 265 -9.59 35.76 9.11
CA GLY A 265 -10.89 35.12 9.37
C GLY A 265 -10.80 33.94 10.35
N PHE A 266 -9.73 33.14 10.27
CA PHE A 266 -9.43 32.10 11.25
C PHE A 266 -9.15 32.68 12.65
N GLN A 267 -8.37 33.77 12.72
CA GLN A 267 -8.02 34.40 14.00
C GLN A 267 -9.24 35.02 14.70
N GLU A 268 -10.18 35.59 13.95
CA GLU A 268 -11.42 36.17 14.48
C GLU A 268 -12.29 35.12 15.21
N ASN A 269 -12.17 33.83 14.85
CA ASN A 269 -12.94 32.72 15.41
C ASN A 269 -12.04 31.57 15.91
N TRP A 270 -10.85 31.92 16.40
CA TRP A 270 -9.80 30.96 16.72
C TRP A 270 -10.23 29.95 17.78
N SER A 271 -10.02 28.67 17.47
CA SER A 271 -10.10 27.58 18.44
C SER A 271 -8.91 26.64 18.27
N ASP A 272 -8.23 26.30 19.36
CA ASP A 272 -7.14 25.30 19.32
C ASP A 272 -7.66 23.87 19.08
N SER A 273 -8.98 23.67 19.18
CA SER A 273 -9.63 22.38 18.97
C SER A 273 -10.17 22.17 17.55
N THR A 274 -9.96 23.11 16.64
CA THR A 274 -10.41 23.00 15.23
C THR A 274 -9.25 22.84 14.28
N VAL A 275 -9.39 21.88 13.35
CA VAL A 275 -8.50 21.79 12.20
C VAL A 275 -8.76 22.99 11.30
N LYS A 276 -7.68 23.60 10.80
CA LYS A 276 -7.75 24.78 9.94
C LYS A 276 -7.15 24.43 8.59
N ALA A 277 -7.97 24.53 7.56
CA ALA A 277 -7.53 24.31 6.19
C ALA A 277 -8.06 25.42 5.28
N MET A 278 -7.30 25.83 4.27
CA MET A 278 -7.82 26.70 3.23
C MET A 278 -7.52 26.13 1.84
N VAL A 279 -8.42 26.40 0.91
CA VAL A 279 -8.30 25.99 -0.49
C VAL A 279 -8.12 27.26 -1.33
N VAL A 280 -6.93 27.45 -1.88
CA VAL A 280 -6.58 28.58 -2.75
C VAL A 280 -6.78 28.18 -4.19
N MET A 281 -7.62 28.90 -4.93
CA MET A 281 -7.86 28.68 -6.36
C MET A 281 -7.45 29.90 -7.17
N SER A 282 -6.76 29.69 -8.30
CA SER A 282 -6.48 30.75 -9.29
C SER A 282 -6.34 30.20 -10.71
N ASP A 283 -6.75 30.99 -11.69
CA ASP A 283 -6.60 30.71 -13.13
C ASP A 283 -5.41 31.45 -13.76
N GLY A 284 -4.61 32.14 -12.94
CA GLY A 284 -3.70 33.18 -13.40
C GLY A 284 -2.43 33.36 -12.57
N ILE A 285 -1.66 34.38 -12.93
CA ILE A 285 -0.41 34.77 -12.29
C ILE A 285 -0.68 35.84 -11.24
N ALA A 286 -0.10 35.69 -10.04
CA ALA A 286 -0.12 36.74 -9.02
C ALA A 286 0.48 38.05 -9.56
N GLY A 287 -0.32 39.11 -9.56
CA GLY A 287 0.01 40.41 -10.16
C GLY A 287 0.02 41.59 -9.17
N THR A 288 -0.27 41.35 -7.90
CA THR A 288 -0.29 42.38 -6.85
C THR A 288 0.57 41.95 -5.67
N GLU A 289 1.52 42.79 -5.28
CA GLU A 289 2.40 42.60 -4.12
C GLU A 289 1.67 42.90 -2.80
N CYS A 290 2.00 42.15 -1.75
CA CYS A 290 1.50 42.36 -0.40
C CYS A 290 2.59 42.95 0.50
N SER A 291 2.32 44.12 1.09
CA SER A 291 3.26 44.76 2.01
C SER A 291 3.53 43.97 3.29
N GLU A 292 2.62 43.05 3.65
CA GLU A 292 2.75 42.19 4.83
C GLU A 292 3.93 41.22 4.70
N GLN A 293 4.06 40.54 3.55
CA GLN A 293 5.20 39.68 3.25
C GLN A 293 6.40 40.49 2.74
N GLY A 294 6.16 41.55 1.96
CA GLY A 294 7.16 42.56 1.61
C GLY A 294 8.38 42.01 0.85
N THR A 295 8.21 40.94 0.07
CA THR A 295 9.29 40.33 -0.71
C THR A 295 9.66 41.14 -1.95
N GLY A 296 8.76 42.01 -2.41
CA GLY A 296 8.89 42.79 -3.64
C GLY A 296 8.59 41.99 -4.92
N ASP A 297 7.96 40.82 -4.80
CA ASP A 297 7.46 40.01 -5.91
C ASP A 297 6.12 39.35 -5.51
N ALA A 298 5.08 39.55 -6.32
CA ALA A 298 3.72 39.10 -5.98
C ALA A 298 3.60 37.57 -5.84
N ARG A 299 4.42 36.78 -6.56
CA ARG A 299 4.41 35.31 -6.42
C ARG A 299 5.09 34.90 -5.12
N GLN A 300 6.23 35.52 -4.80
CA GLN A 300 6.94 35.26 -3.55
C GLN A 300 6.11 35.72 -2.33
N ASP A 301 5.40 36.83 -2.40
CA ASP A 301 4.46 37.25 -1.36
C ASP A 301 3.36 36.20 -1.14
N ALA A 302 2.79 35.63 -2.20
CA ALA A 302 1.77 34.59 -2.09
C ALA A 302 2.31 33.28 -1.48
N ILE A 303 3.51 32.86 -1.89
CA ILE A 303 4.19 31.69 -1.31
C ILE A 303 4.48 31.93 0.17
N GLN A 304 5.06 33.08 0.51
CA GLN A 304 5.42 33.44 1.88
C GLN A 304 4.19 33.52 2.79
N ALA A 305 3.07 34.06 2.30
CA ALA A 305 1.80 34.07 3.03
C ALA A 305 1.31 32.65 3.38
N ALA A 306 1.45 31.70 2.46
CA ALA A 306 1.12 30.29 2.71
C ALA A 306 2.07 29.63 3.72
N CYS A 307 3.38 29.91 3.61
CA CYS A 307 4.36 29.43 4.58
C CYS A 307 4.05 29.98 5.99
N GLU A 308 3.65 31.25 6.11
CA GLU A 308 3.27 31.89 7.38
C GLU A 308 1.97 31.31 7.95
N ALA A 309 0.96 31.06 7.10
CA ALA A 309 -0.27 30.38 7.48
C ALA A 309 0.03 29.02 8.14
N LYS A 310 0.95 28.24 7.57
CA LYS A 310 1.34 26.94 8.14
C LYS A 310 2.23 27.08 9.38
N ASN A 311 3.31 27.85 9.30
CA ASN A 311 4.33 27.90 10.36
C ASN A 311 3.84 28.62 11.63
N ASN A 312 3.05 29.67 11.48
CA ASN A 312 2.63 30.48 12.62
C ASN A 312 1.28 30.05 13.19
N TYR A 313 0.41 29.46 12.35
CA TYR A 313 -0.99 29.18 12.71
C TYR A 313 -1.40 27.72 12.46
N ASN A 314 -0.50 26.87 11.97
CA ASN A 314 -0.79 25.47 11.61
C ASN A 314 -2.01 25.32 10.68
N ILE A 315 -2.21 26.27 9.76
CA ILE A 315 -3.26 26.21 8.75
C ILE A 315 -2.71 25.47 7.54
N THR A 316 -3.37 24.38 7.12
CA THR A 316 -2.99 23.65 5.90
C THR A 316 -3.51 24.38 4.67
N VAL A 317 -2.66 24.61 3.67
CA VAL A 317 -3.04 25.33 2.43
C VAL A 317 -3.02 24.37 1.25
N TYR A 318 -4.18 24.12 0.66
CA TYR A 318 -4.34 23.41 -0.61
C TYR A 318 -4.36 24.43 -1.75
N ALA A 319 -3.85 24.07 -2.92
CA ALA A 319 -3.85 24.95 -4.08
C ALA A 319 -4.45 24.27 -5.31
N VAL A 320 -5.27 25.00 -6.05
CA VAL A 320 -5.94 24.54 -7.27
C VAL A 320 -5.64 25.51 -8.40
N GLY A 321 -4.92 25.03 -9.41
CA GLY A 321 -4.73 25.72 -10.68
C GLY A 321 -5.68 25.20 -11.74
N PHE A 322 -6.23 26.07 -12.58
CA PHE A 322 -7.05 25.62 -13.69
C PHE A 322 -6.96 26.52 -14.93
N GLY A 323 -7.09 25.91 -16.10
CA GLY A 323 -6.94 26.60 -17.38
C GLY A 323 -5.48 26.92 -17.75
N GLU A 324 -5.26 27.27 -19.01
CA GLU A 324 -3.91 27.48 -19.57
C GLU A 324 -3.16 28.68 -18.97
N GLY A 325 -3.86 29.58 -18.28
CA GLY A 325 -3.29 30.78 -17.67
C GLY A 325 -2.69 30.56 -16.27
N ALA A 326 -2.92 29.39 -15.65
CA ALA A 326 -2.57 29.15 -14.26
C ALA A 326 -1.06 29.15 -14.03
N ASP A 327 -0.59 29.86 -13.00
CA ASP A 327 0.80 29.83 -12.56
C ASP A 327 1.06 28.60 -11.67
N GLU A 328 1.14 27.43 -12.32
CA GLU A 328 1.26 26.14 -11.63
C GLU A 328 2.46 26.09 -10.69
N ALA A 329 3.61 26.65 -11.08
CA ALA A 329 4.82 26.64 -10.27
C ALA A 329 4.63 27.41 -8.96
N THR A 330 3.94 28.55 -9.01
CA THR A 330 3.62 29.34 -7.82
C THR A 330 2.59 28.62 -6.95
N LEU A 331 1.54 28.05 -7.53
CA LEU A 331 0.50 27.32 -6.80
C LEU A 331 1.02 26.02 -6.16
N GLN A 332 1.91 25.29 -6.83
CA GLN A 332 2.63 24.15 -6.26
C GLN A 332 3.49 24.57 -5.07
N SER A 333 4.18 25.70 -5.19
CA SER A 333 5.01 26.25 -4.12
C SER A 333 4.14 26.69 -2.92
N ILE A 334 2.98 27.29 -3.17
CA ILE A 334 1.99 27.64 -2.13
C ILE A 334 1.53 26.40 -1.37
N ALA A 335 1.08 25.36 -2.07
CA ALA A 335 0.63 24.12 -1.43
C ALA A 335 1.75 23.44 -0.64
N SER A 336 2.94 23.33 -1.23
CA SER A 336 4.12 22.73 -0.59
C SER A 336 4.51 23.48 0.68
N CYS A 337 4.56 24.81 0.65
CA CYS A 337 4.86 25.61 1.85
C CYS A 337 3.74 25.53 2.90
N GLY A 338 2.50 25.47 2.45
CA GLY A 338 1.31 25.34 3.28
C GLY A 338 1.08 23.95 3.87
N GLY A 339 1.92 22.96 3.52
CA GLY A 339 1.78 21.57 3.96
C GLY A 339 0.55 20.85 3.39
N GLY A 340 0.00 21.33 2.27
CA GLY A 340 -1.12 20.71 1.55
C GLY A 340 -0.72 20.23 0.15
N SER A 341 -1.71 19.75 -0.59
CA SER A 341 -1.54 19.20 -1.94
C SER A 341 -1.92 20.22 -3.02
N TYR A 342 -1.21 20.18 -4.15
CA TYR A 342 -1.55 20.93 -5.36
C TYR A 342 -2.37 20.07 -6.32
N TYR A 343 -3.38 20.68 -6.95
CA TYR A 343 -4.20 20.04 -7.96
C TYR A 343 -4.29 20.93 -9.20
N TYR A 344 -4.28 20.28 -10.37
CA TYR A 344 -4.52 20.93 -11.65
C TYR A 344 -5.79 20.37 -12.28
N SER A 345 -6.60 21.23 -12.89
CA SER A 345 -7.84 20.82 -13.57
C SER A 345 -8.04 21.49 -14.93
N THR A 346 -8.81 20.82 -15.77
CA THR A 346 -9.58 21.52 -16.80
C THR A 346 -10.81 22.18 -16.18
N ILE A 347 -11.35 23.20 -16.83
CA ILE A 347 -12.46 24.01 -16.29
C ILE A 347 -13.66 23.15 -15.87
N ASP A 348 -13.96 22.06 -16.58
CA ASP A 348 -15.11 21.20 -16.32
C ASP A 348 -14.94 20.24 -15.12
N GLN A 349 -13.72 20.10 -14.58
CA GLN A 349 -13.39 19.12 -13.54
C GLN A 349 -13.12 19.75 -12.17
N ILE A 350 -13.18 21.08 -12.06
CA ILE A 350 -12.85 21.82 -10.82
C ILE A 350 -13.73 21.36 -9.64
N ALA A 351 -15.02 21.12 -9.88
CA ALA A 351 -15.94 20.63 -8.85
C ALA A 351 -15.55 19.24 -8.30
N GLN A 352 -15.00 18.36 -9.14
CA GLN A 352 -14.53 17.04 -8.73
C GLN A 352 -13.28 17.17 -7.84
N ILE A 353 -12.37 18.09 -8.18
CA ILE A 353 -11.20 18.39 -7.34
C ILE A 353 -11.62 18.95 -5.99
N TYR A 354 -12.58 19.88 -5.95
CA TYR A 354 -13.08 20.42 -4.68
C TYR A 354 -13.73 19.33 -3.82
N SER A 355 -14.41 18.35 -4.41
CA SER A 355 -14.89 17.15 -3.69
C SER A 355 -13.74 16.33 -3.12
N GLN A 356 -12.69 16.05 -3.90
CA GLN A 356 -11.50 15.32 -3.43
C GLN A 356 -10.79 16.05 -2.28
N ILE A 357 -10.57 17.36 -2.41
CA ILE A 357 -9.94 18.19 -1.37
C ILE A 357 -10.80 18.20 -0.11
N SER A 358 -12.12 18.35 -0.25
CA SER A 358 -13.04 18.30 0.90
C SER A 358 -12.89 16.98 1.65
N GLN A 359 -12.85 15.86 0.92
CA GLN A 359 -12.67 14.53 1.51
C GLN A 359 -11.30 14.36 2.16
N GLU A 360 -10.24 14.89 1.57
CA GLU A 360 -8.90 14.86 2.16
C GLU A 360 -8.83 15.66 3.45
N ILE A 361 -9.41 16.87 3.46
CA ILE A 361 -9.56 17.69 4.67
C ILE A 361 -10.31 16.88 5.73
N ILE A 362 -11.46 16.28 5.39
CA ILE A 362 -12.25 15.46 6.32
C ILE A 362 -11.46 14.25 6.86
N ALA A 363 -10.76 13.53 5.98
CA ALA A 363 -9.99 12.35 6.35
C ALA A 363 -8.75 12.69 7.18
N SER A 364 -8.20 13.91 7.04
CA SER A 364 -7.00 14.34 7.79
C SER A 364 -7.24 14.50 9.29
N TYR A 365 -8.50 14.58 9.74
CA TYR A 365 -8.83 14.67 11.17
C TYR A 365 -9.69 13.53 11.70
N GLN A 366 -10.29 12.70 10.84
CA GLN A 366 -10.87 11.40 11.22
C GLN A 366 -9.74 10.40 11.55
N GLU A 367 -8.91 10.69 12.54
CA GLU A 367 -7.77 9.83 12.92
C GLU A 367 -8.23 8.62 13.75
N GLN A 368 -7.46 7.53 13.70
CA GLN A 368 -7.52 6.40 14.64
C GLN A 368 -7.03 6.78 16.05
N THR A 369 -7.30 8.00 16.53
CA THR A 369 -6.86 8.50 17.84
C THR A 369 -7.98 8.48 18.87
N ILE A 370 -7.66 8.04 20.09
CA ILE A 370 -8.53 8.20 21.26
C ILE A 370 -8.06 9.40 22.06
N GLN A 371 -8.97 10.36 22.33
CA GLN A 371 -8.78 11.34 23.41
C GLN A 371 -9.54 10.91 24.66
N VAL A 372 -8.77 10.68 25.72
CA VAL A 372 -9.30 10.26 27.02
C VAL A 372 -9.49 11.48 27.91
N GLN A 373 -10.72 11.76 28.33
CA GLN A 373 -11.00 12.73 29.39
C GLN A 373 -10.99 12.02 30.76
N GLY A 374 -9.85 12.09 31.47
CA GLY A 374 -9.71 11.51 32.81
C GLY A 374 -8.56 10.51 32.92
N ALA A 375 -8.47 9.83 34.07
CA ALA A 375 -7.54 8.73 34.25
C ALA A 375 -8.23 7.43 33.83
N ILE A 376 -7.78 6.81 32.75
CA ILE A 376 -8.19 5.45 32.35
C ILE A 376 -7.18 4.47 32.91
N ASN A 377 -7.65 3.44 33.61
CA ASN A 377 -6.82 2.37 34.13
C ASN A 377 -7.17 1.04 33.48
N THR A 378 -6.79 0.90 32.21
CA THR A 378 -7.05 -0.30 31.41
C THR A 378 -5.75 -0.92 30.91
N THR A 379 -5.69 -2.25 30.87
CA THR A 379 -4.54 -3.02 30.39
C THR A 379 -5.04 -4.24 29.60
N LEU A 380 -4.59 -4.35 28.35
CA LEU A 380 -4.64 -5.56 27.55
C LEU A 380 -3.24 -6.19 27.59
N TYR A 381 -3.14 -7.41 28.11
CA TYR A 381 -1.84 -8.06 28.24
C TYR A 381 -1.42 -8.76 26.93
N PRO A 382 -0.11 -8.78 26.61
CA PRO A 382 0.42 -9.28 25.34
C PRO A 382 0.33 -10.80 25.17
N ASP A 383 -0.10 -11.53 26.20
CA ASP A 383 -0.41 -12.96 26.15
C ASP A 383 -1.87 -13.24 25.74
N SER A 384 -2.66 -12.20 25.45
CA SER A 384 -3.97 -12.31 24.81
C SER A 384 -3.84 -12.80 23.37
N TYR A 385 -4.71 -13.72 22.93
CA TYR A 385 -4.64 -14.29 21.59
C TYR A 385 -5.98 -14.78 21.05
N ILE A 386 -6.04 -14.91 19.72
CA ILE A 386 -7.05 -15.69 18.98
C ILE A 386 -6.36 -16.96 18.47
N ALA A 387 -6.81 -18.12 18.93
CA ALA A 387 -6.35 -19.43 18.49
C ALA A 387 -7.26 -19.95 17.39
N ILE A 388 -6.67 -20.36 16.28
CA ILE A 388 -7.37 -20.74 15.06
C ILE A 388 -6.91 -22.14 14.66
N ASN A 389 -7.86 -23.05 14.52
CA ASN A 389 -7.65 -24.39 14.02
C ASN A 389 -8.32 -24.51 12.66
N TYR A 390 -7.56 -24.88 11.64
CA TYR A 390 -8.04 -24.94 10.27
C TYR A 390 -7.46 -26.15 9.53
N THR A 391 -8.17 -26.63 8.51
CA THR A 391 -7.66 -27.61 7.56
C THR A 391 -7.18 -26.87 6.31
N SER A 392 -5.94 -27.15 5.92
CA SER A 392 -5.35 -26.62 4.69
C SER A 392 -4.98 -27.79 3.79
N PRO A 393 -5.09 -27.63 2.46
CA PRO A 393 -4.52 -28.59 1.52
C PRO A 393 -3.05 -28.84 1.86
N ALA A 394 -2.60 -30.09 1.73
CA ALA A 394 -1.19 -30.42 1.83
C ALA A 394 -0.41 -29.64 0.77
N SER A 395 0.40 -28.68 1.21
CA SER A 395 1.36 -28.02 0.35
C SER A 395 2.53 -28.98 0.14
N ASN A 396 2.42 -29.84 -0.88
CA ASN A 396 3.47 -30.78 -1.28
C ASN A 396 4.59 -30.05 -2.05
N VAL A 397 5.04 -28.92 -1.52
CA VAL A 397 6.05 -28.08 -2.14
C VAL A 397 7.39 -28.42 -1.51
N TYR A 398 8.28 -28.94 -2.33
CA TYR A 398 9.66 -29.26 -1.98
C TYR A 398 10.58 -28.41 -2.85
N GLY A 399 11.77 -28.11 -2.36
CA GLY A 399 12.73 -27.27 -3.04
C GLY A 399 13.32 -26.21 -2.11
N LEU A 400 14.17 -25.38 -2.69
CA LEU A 400 14.78 -24.25 -2.02
C LEU A 400 13.73 -23.16 -1.80
N LYS A 401 13.54 -22.76 -0.54
CA LYS A 401 12.59 -21.72 -0.12
C LYS A 401 13.25 -20.35 -0.27
N ALA A 402 12.64 -19.46 -1.03
CA ALA A 402 12.99 -18.06 -1.14
C ALA A 402 11.81 -17.20 -0.69
N VAL A 403 12.09 -16.14 0.07
CA VAL A 403 11.12 -15.09 0.39
C VAL A 403 11.55 -13.86 -0.38
N VAL A 404 10.71 -13.39 -1.27
CA VAL A 404 10.98 -12.24 -2.12
C VAL A 404 10.10 -11.08 -1.66
N GLU A 405 10.67 -9.88 -1.62
CA GLU A 405 9.98 -8.64 -1.31
C GLU A 405 10.10 -7.68 -2.49
N GLU A 406 8.98 -7.23 -3.02
CA GLU A 406 8.88 -6.27 -4.12
C GLU A 406 8.24 -4.98 -3.61
N GLN A 407 8.83 -3.84 -3.93
CA GLN A 407 8.27 -2.54 -3.55
C GLN A 407 7.19 -2.11 -4.55
N PHE A 408 6.19 -1.34 -4.09
CA PHE A 408 5.22 -0.70 -4.98
C PHE A 408 5.88 0.33 -5.90
N ASP A 409 5.36 0.44 -7.13
CA ASP A 409 5.79 1.41 -8.13
C ASP A 409 5.32 2.83 -7.78
N ASP A 410 4.11 2.92 -7.23
CA ASP A 410 3.49 4.17 -6.78
C ASP A 410 2.57 3.93 -5.56
N ALA A 411 1.77 4.93 -5.17
CA ALA A 411 0.90 4.83 -3.99
C ALA A 411 -0.30 3.87 -4.17
N TYR A 412 -0.50 3.26 -5.34
CA TYR A 412 -1.62 2.40 -5.68
C TYR A 412 -1.18 1.05 -6.25
N HIS A 413 -0.09 0.99 -7.02
CA HIS A 413 0.24 -0.11 -7.92
C HIS A 413 1.60 -0.73 -7.61
N ALA A 414 1.68 -2.04 -7.81
CA ALA A 414 2.93 -2.79 -7.91
C ALA A 414 2.90 -3.73 -9.11
N SER A 415 3.98 -3.76 -9.87
CA SER A 415 4.21 -4.67 -10.99
C SER A 415 5.48 -5.48 -10.73
N PHE A 416 5.39 -6.81 -10.77
CA PHE A 416 6.55 -7.68 -10.53
C PHE A 416 6.47 -8.99 -11.32
N ASP A 417 7.64 -9.50 -11.70
CA ASP A 417 7.75 -10.74 -12.47
C ASP A 417 8.06 -11.92 -11.55
N ILE A 418 7.33 -13.02 -11.73
CA ILE A 418 7.61 -14.28 -11.05
C ILE A 418 8.25 -15.23 -12.06
N PRO A 419 9.38 -15.91 -11.76
CA PRO A 419 10.00 -16.84 -12.69
C PRO A 419 9.08 -18.00 -13.11
N ALA A 420 9.32 -18.61 -14.28
CA ALA A 420 8.44 -19.64 -14.84
C ALA A 420 8.54 -21.01 -14.12
N ASP A 421 9.62 -21.26 -13.39
CA ASP A 421 10.01 -22.55 -12.82
C ASP A 421 9.91 -22.60 -11.28
N VAL A 422 9.20 -21.63 -10.68
CA VAL A 422 8.96 -21.58 -9.23
C VAL A 422 7.54 -21.97 -8.88
N THR A 423 7.34 -22.48 -7.66
CA THR A 423 6.02 -22.72 -7.08
C THR A 423 5.81 -21.74 -5.93
N ILE A 424 4.73 -20.95 -5.99
CA ILE A 424 4.37 -20.01 -4.93
C ILE A 424 3.55 -20.75 -3.87
N SER A 425 3.91 -20.56 -2.61
CA SER A 425 3.22 -21.17 -1.46
C SER A 425 2.38 -20.18 -0.66
N GLU A 426 2.83 -18.93 -0.58
CA GLU A 426 2.22 -17.85 0.19
C GLU A 426 2.54 -16.54 -0.51
N ALA A 427 1.57 -15.63 -0.57
CA ALA A 427 1.77 -14.26 -1.03
C ALA A 427 0.91 -13.32 -0.19
N ARG A 428 1.41 -12.11 0.08
CA ARG A 428 0.74 -11.07 0.84
C ARG A 428 1.23 -9.70 0.43
N VAL A 429 0.43 -8.68 0.71
CA VAL A 429 0.79 -7.27 0.55
C VAL A 429 0.76 -6.57 1.90
N THR A 430 1.74 -5.71 2.17
CA THR A 430 1.71 -4.79 3.33
C THR A 430 0.88 -3.56 2.98
N SER A 431 0.01 -3.13 3.88
CA SER A 431 -0.74 -1.89 3.77
C SER A 431 -0.28 -0.88 4.82
N TYR A 432 0.37 0.20 4.37
CA TYR A 432 0.60 1.39 5.19
C TYR A 432 -0.54 2.38 4.94
N SER A 433 -1.68 2.14 5.58
CA SER A 433 -2.94 2.88 5.45
C SER A 433 -2.94 4.26 6.11
N GLY A 434 -1.99 4.51 7.02
CA GLY A 434 -1.88 5.79 7.74
C GLY A 434 -3.11 6.04 8.62
N PRO A 435 -3.79 7.20 8.51
CA PRO A 435 -5.00 7.48 9.27
C PRO A 435 -6.27 6.85 8.69
N ARG A 436 -6.17 6.14 7.56
CA ARG A 436 -7.30 5.54 6.84
C ARG A 436 -7.31 4.04 7.09
N TRP A 437 -8.14 3.31 6.34
CA TRP A 437 -8.21 1.86 6.38
C TRP A 437 -7.86 1.27 5.01
N THR A 438 -7.24 0.10 5.02
CA THR A 438 -7.07 -0.73 3.83
C THR A 438 -8.45 -1.06 3.26
N SER A 439 -8.79 -0.51 2.09
CA SER A 439 -10.15 -0.57 1.55
C SER A 439 -10.30 -1.75 0.61
N ARG A 440 -9.57 -1.75 -0.51
CA ARG A 440 -9.64 -2.80 -1.53
C ARG A 440 -8.26 -3.21 -2.01
N VAL A 441 -8.08 -4.51 -2.23
CA VAL A 441 -6.87 -5.07 -2.85
C VAL A 441 -7.28 -5.92 -4.05
N PHE A 442 -6.65 -5.67 -5.18
CA PHE A 442 -6.79 -6.47 -6.40
C PHE A 442 -5.46 -7.12 -6.74
N ALA A 443 -5.51 -8.38 -7.17
CA ALA A 443 -4.37 -9.08 -7.77
C ALA A 443 -4.74 -9.52 -9.18
N ASN A 444 -3.95 -9.11 -10.18
CA ASN A 444 -4.21 -9.38 -11.60
C ASN A 444 -5.67 -9.08 -11.99
N ASN A 445 -6.16 -7.89 -11.59
CA ASN A 445 -7.54 -7.39 -11.78
C ASN A 445 -8.64 -8.22 -11.08
N THR A 446 -8.29 -9.18 -10.22
CA THR A 446 -9.26 -9.93 -9.41
C THR A 446 -9.30 -9.33 -8.02
N LEU A 447 -10.50 -9.03 -7.51
CA LEU A 447 -10.69 -8.54 -6.15
C LEU A 447 -10.29 -9.62 -5.14
N VAL A 448 -9.32 -9.32 -4.29
CA VAL A 448 -8.77 -10.20 -3.25
C VAL A 448 -9.33 -9.83 -1.88
N TYR A 449 -9.48 -8.54 -1.61
CA TYR A 449 -9.95 -8.04 -0.32
C TYR A 449 -10.82 -6.81 -0.52
N ASP A 450 -11.90 -6.74 0.26
CA ASP A 450 -12.82 -5.61 0.30
C ASP A 450 -13.35 -5.41 1.73
N LEU A 451 -12.94 -4.33 2.37
CA LEU A 451 -13.36 -3.99 3.72
C LEU A 451 -14.87 -3.68 3.79
N SER A 452 -15.47 -3.17 2.71
CA SER A 452 -16.89 -2.82 2.66
C SER A 452 -17.82 -4.03 2.82
N LYS A 453 -17.31 -5.24 2.61
CA LYS A 453 -18.01 -6.50 2.93
C LYS A 453 -18.44 -6.57 4.40
N TYR A 454 -17.70 -5.94 5.29
CA TYR A 454 -17.96 -5.96 6.73
C TYR A 454 -18.80 -4.76 7.18
N GLY A 455 -18.66 -3.60 6.55
CA GLY A 455 -19.55 -2.46 6.82
C GLY A 455 -19.09 -1.16 6.16
N ASP A 456 -19.95 -0.15 6.21
CA ASP A 456 -19.73 1.14 5.53
C ASP A 456 -18.94 2.14 6.38
N GLU A 457 -18.96 2.00 7.71
CA GLU A 457 -18.19 2.82 8.64
C GLU A 457 -16.88 2.11 9.00
N PHE A 458 -15.80 2.38 8.25
CA PHE A 458 -14.53 1.66 8.45
C PHE A 458 -13.91 1.87 9.83
N ILE A 459 -14.17 3.02 10.46
CA ILE A 459 -13.78 3.27 11.85
C ILE A 459 -14.35 2.25 12.83
N SER A 460 -15.47 1.60 12.51
CA SER A 460 -16.07 0.57 13.35
C SER A 460 -15.37 -0.80 13.24
N LEU A 461 -14.55 -0.98 12.21
CA LEU A 461 -13.91 -2.22 11.77
C LEU A 461 -12.41 -2.21 12.10
N GLY A 462 -11.73 -3.32 11.82
CA GLY A 462 -10.27 -3.42 11.88
C GLY A 462 -9.58 -2.94 10.60
N ASP A 463 -8.25 -2.84 10.63
CA ASP A 463 -7.41 -2.46 9.50
C ASP A 463 -6.26 -3.47 9.34
N PRO A 464 -6.34 -4.42 8.40
CA PRO A 464 -5.30 -5.42 8.24
C PRO A 464 -3.99 -4.81 7.73
N TYR A 465 -2.91 -4.92 8.51
CA TYR A 465 -1.57 -4.54 8.04
C TYR A 465 -1.08 -5.44 6.89
N PHE A 466 -1.42 -6.72 6.92
CA PHE A 466 -1.18 -7.66 5.82
C PHE A 466 -2.49 -8.10 5.20
N VAL A 467 -2.56 -8.04 3.87
CA VAL A 467 -3.63 -8.69 3.09
C VAL A 467 -3.04 -9.85 2.32
N TYR A 468 -3.56 -11.04 2.55
CA TYR A 468 -3.08 -12.26 1.91
C TYR A 468 -3.67 -12.44 0.51
N ILE A 469 -2.81 -12.80 -0.43
CA ILE A 469 -3.15 -13.01 -1.84
C ILE A 469 -3.15 -14.51 -2.11
N PRO A 470 -4.26 -15.08 -2.59
CA PRO A 470 -4.29 -16.48 -3.02
C PRO A 470 -3.20 -16.75 -4.08
N PRO A 471 -2.28 -17.71 -3.85
CA PRO A 471 -1.20 -18.00 -4.80
C PRO A 471 -1.69 -18.37 -6.21
N SER A 472 -2.92 -18.89 -6.33
CA SER A 472 -3.56 -19.21 -7.61
C SER A 472 -3.88 -18.00 -8.49
N LEU A 473 -3.90 -16.79 -7.92
CA LEU A 473 -4.09 -15.56 -8.68
C LEU A 473 -2.79 -15.03 -9.27
N LEU A 474 -1.63 -15.50 -8.79
CA LEU A 474 -0.32 -15.12 -9.29
C LEU A 474 0.14 -16.07 -10.40
N GLN A 475 0.80 -15.50 -11.41
CA GLN A 475 1.21 -16.20 -12.63
C GLN A 475 2.73 -16.25 -12.72
N THR A 476 3.27 -17.46 -12.87
CA THR A 476 4.70 -17.73 -13.09
C THR A 476 5.06 -17.52 -14.56
N GLY A 477 6.22 -16.92 -14.82
CA GLY A 477 6.73 -16.58 -16.15
C GLY A 477 6.06 -15.36 -16.80
N GLN A 478 5.30 -14.58 -16.03
CA GLN A 478 4.59 -13.38 -16.49
C GLN A 478 4.60 -12.29 -15.42
N THR A 479 4.34 -11.06 -15.84
CA THR A 479 4.20 -9.90 -14.96
C THR A 479 2.87 -9.96 -14.21
N ASN A 480 2.95 -9.80 -12.89
CA ASN A 480 1.81 -9.74 -11.99
C ASN A 480 1.58 -8.30 -11.54
N THR A 481 0.32 -7.93 -11.34
CA THR A 481 -0.05 -6.60 -10.85
C THR A 481 -0.84 -6.69 -9.55
N ILE A 482 -0.53 -5.81 -8.61
CA ILE A 482 -1.30 -5.61 -7.37
C ILE A 482 -1.75 -4.16 -7.31
N ASN A 483 -3.03 -3.94 -7.05
CA ASN A 483 -3.59 -2.63 -6.80
C ASN A 483 -4.16 -2.58 -5.39
N LEU A 484 -3.78 -1.58 -4.60
CA LEU A 484 -4.26 -1.38 -3.24
C LEU A 484 -4.79 0.04 -3.08
N THR A 485 -5.99 0.18 -2.53
CA THR A 485 -6.58 1.47 -2.17
C THR A 485 -6.89 1.54 -0.68
N THR A 486 -6.87 2.75 -0.14
CA THR A 486 -7.26 3.04 1.25
C THR A 486 -8.50 3.92 1.27
N GLY A 487 -9.20 3.99 2.39
CA GLY A 487 -10.41 4.79 2.51
C GLY A 487 -10.91 4.93 3.94
N THR A 488 -11.91 5.79 4.14
CA THR A 488 -12.66 5.92 5.40
C THR A 488 -14.09 5.37 5.28
N THR A 489 -14.60 5.24 4.05
CA THR A 489 -15.89 4.65 3.68
C THR A 489 -15.76 3.90 2.34
N PRO A 490 -16.74 3.06 1.95
CA PRO A 490 -16.70 2.33 0.67
C PRO A 490 -16.55 3.22 -0.57
N ASP A 491 -17.18 4.40 -0.54
CA ASP A 491 -17.17 5.37 -1.63
C ASP A 491 -15.90 6.23 -1.64
N ASN A 492 -15.17 6.29 -0.53
CA ASN A 492 -13.91 7.02 -0.40
C ASN A 492 -12.73 6.09 -0.76
N SER A 493 -12.41 5.99 -2.05
CA SER A 493 -11.22 5.27 -2.51
C SER A 493 -10.08 6.26 -2.75
N THR A 494 -9.00 6.09 -2.02
CA THR A 494 -7.84 6.98 -2.02
C THR A 494 -6.53 6.19 -2.11
N GLN A 495 -5.41 6.89 -2.32
CA GLN A 495 -4.10 6.27 -2.42
C GLN A 495 -3.66 5.59 -1.12
N GLY A 496 -2.91 4.50 -1.26
CA GLY A 496 -2.14 3.91 -0.17
C GLY A 496 -0.79 4.60 -0.04
N SER A 497 0.28 3.79 -0.03
CA SER A 497 1.64 4.27 0.18
C SER A 497 2.58 3.62 -0.82
N ALA A 498 3.49 4.40 -1.41
CA ALA A 498 4.56 3.89 -2.27
C ALA A 498 5.59 3.03 -1.51
N TYR A 499 5.49 2.98 -0.17
CA TYR A 499 6.28 2.10 0.68
C TYR A 499 5.62 0.74 0.93
N ASN A 500 4.41 0.51 0.41
CA ASN A 500 3.80 -0.81 0.40
C ASN A 500 4.72 -1.81 -0.31
N LYS A 501 4.64 -3.07 0.12
CA LYS A 501 5.44 -4.17 -0.40
C LYS A 501 4.56 -5.37 -0.72
N VAL A 502 4.87 -6.04 -1.82
CA VAL A 502 4.40 -7.40 -2.09
C VAL A 502 5.45 -8.37 -1.58
N ILE A 503 5.03 -9.35 -0.79
CA ILE A 503 5.91 -10.35 -0.20
C ILE A 503 5.37 -11.72 -0.59
N TYR A 504 6.19 -12.54 -1.25
CA TYR A 504 5.80 -13.89 -1.62
C TYR A 504 6.90 -14.91 -1.30
N THR A 505 6.47 -16.12 -0.96
CA THR A 505 7.35 -17.26 -0.71
C THR A 505 7.31 -18.20 -1.90
N ALA A 506 8.43 -18.27 -2.61
CA ALA A 506 8.65 -19.13 -3.76
C ALA A 506 9.49 -20.36 -3.37
N PHE A 507 9.20 -21.47 -4.03
CA PHE A 507 9.99 -22.70 -3.95
C PHE A 507 10.51 -23.06 -5.34
N LYS A 508 11.82 -23.27 -5.45
CA LYS A 508 12.46 -23.76 -6.68
C LYS A 508 13.12 -25.10 -6.44
N ASN A 509 12.86 -26.06 -7.31
CA ASN A 509 13.60 -27.32 -7.33
C ASN A 509 14.96 -27.09 -8.01
N ALA A 510 15.96 -26.68 -7.24
CA ALA A 510 17.33 -26.53 -7.74
C ALA A 510 18.11 -27.83 -7.53
N THR A 511 18.46 -28.51 -8.63
CA THR A 511 19.42 -29.64 -8.62
C THR A 511 20.39 -29.47 -9.77
N SER A 512 21.68 -29.46 -9.47
CA SER A 512 22.75 -29.44 -10.46
C SER A 512 23.58 -30.72 -10.40
N PHE A 513 24.00 -31.23 -11.56
CA PHE A 513 24.86 -32.39 -11.70
C PHE A 513 25.98 -32.09 -12.69
N THR A 514 27.16 -32.65 -12.48
CA THR A 514 28.27 -32.55 -13.42
C THR A 514 28.51 -33.87 -14.14
N PRO A 515 29.09 -33.84 -15.35
CA PRO A 515 29.72 -35.03 -15.91
C PRO A 515 30.85 -35.53 -15.00
N VAL A 516 31.31 -36.76 -15.25
CA VAL A 516 32.52 -37.28 -14.60
C VAL A 516 33.71 -36.46 -15.10
N LEU A 517 34.34 -35.73 -14.19
CA LEU A 517 35.51 -34.89 -14.45
C LEU A 517 36.75 -35.41 -13.72
N ALA A 518 37.92 -34.93 -14.14
CA ALA A 518 39.20 -35.45 -13.68
C ALA A 518 39.54 -35.08 -12.23
N ARG A 519 38.88 -34.06 -11.66
CA ARG A 519 39.14 -33.52 -10.31
C ARG A 519 37.83 -33.15 -9.60
N ALA A 520 37.90 -33.03 -8.29
CA ALA A 520 36.82 -32.58 -7.41
C ALA A 520 37.43 -31.86 -6.19
N ASP A 521 38.39 -30.98 -6.44
CA ASP A 521 39.18 -30.32 -5.41
C ASP A 521 38.39 -29.18 -4.75
N GLY A 522 37.54 -28.46 -5.50
CA GLY A 522 36.75 -27.34 -4.99
C GLY A 522 37.41 -25.97 -5.17
N CYS A 523 36.88 -24.93 -4.52
CA CYS A 523 37.28 -23.52 -4.75
C CYS A 523 36.83 -22.57 -3.63
N ASN A 524 37.50 -21.42 -3.52
CA ASN A 524 37.01 -20.29 -2.72
C ASN A 524 36.08 -19.42 -3.59
N TRP A 525 34.81 -19.31 -3.19
CA TRP A 525 33.76 -18.61 -3.91
C TRP A 525 33.49 -17.22 -3.34
N THR A 526 33.45 -16.24 -4.23
CA THR A 526 32.89 -14.90 -3.97
C THR A 526 31.54 -14.77 -4.68
N ILE A 527 30.46 -14.54 -3.96
CA ILE A 527 29.09 -14.53 -4.49
C ILE A 527 28.39 -13.23 -4.13
N ASP A 528 27.81 -12.54 -5.12
CA ASP A 528 26.95 -11.36 -4.93
C ASP A 528 25.48 -11.79 -4.82
N PHE A 529 24.71 -11.14 -3.94
CA PHE A 529 23.27 -11.33 -3.76
C PHE A 529 22.46 -10.15 -4.31
N TYR A 530 21.15 -10.37 -4.49
CA TYR A 530 20.21 -9.34 -5.00
C TYR A 530 20.22 -8.04 -4.19
N ASP A 531 20.49 -8.12 -2.88
CA ASP A 531 20.53 -6.99 -1.94
C ASP A 531 21.88 -6.22 -1.92
N ASP A 532 22.70 -6.41 -2.95
CA ASP A 532 24.05 -5.84 -3.09
C ASP A 532 25.05 -6.30 -1.99
N THR A 533 24.69 -7.31 -1.20
CA THR A 533 25.64 -7.93 -0.26
C THR A 533 26.47 -9.03 -0.93
N GLN A 534 27.66 -9.28 -0.38
CA GLN A 534 28.59 -10.28 -0.90
C GLN A 534 29.01 -11.26 0.20
N ILE A 535 29.21 -12.52 -0.16
CA ILE A 535 29.78 -13.54 0.72
C ILE A 535 31.02 -14.19 0.11
N ASN A 536 31.97 -14.55 0.98
CA ASN A 536 33.12 -15.37 0.63
C ASN A 536 33.05 -16.71 1.38
N ILE A 537 32.98 -17.83 0.65
CA ILE A 537 32.87 -19.18 1.20
C ILE A 537 33.81 -20.15 0.51
N SER A 538 34.31 -21.14 1.25
CA SER A 538 35.08 -22.24 0.68
C SER A 538 34.15 -23.41 0.39
N VAL A 539 34.20 -23.96 -0.82
CA VAL A 539 33.40 -25.12 -1.22
C VAL A 539 34.33 -26.19 -1.80
N PRO A 540 34.49 -27.36 -1.14
CA PRO A 540 33.85 -27.76 0.12
C PRO A 540 34.39 -26.95 1.32
N SER A 541 33.72 -27.02 2.47
CA SER A 541 34.07 -26.20 3.66
C SER A 541 35.47 -26.46 4.21
N ASN A 542 36.06 -27.61 3.88
CA ASN A 542 37.44 -28.00 4.20
C ASN A 542 38.43 -27.73 3.06
N TYR A 543 38.04 -26.98 2.01
CA TYR A 543 38.92 -26.63 0.91
C TYR A 543 40.11 -25.80 1.43
N ASN A 544 41.32 -26.30 1.17
CA ASN A 544 42.58 -25.66 1.57
C ASN A 544 43.43 -25.21 0.36
N GLY A 545 42.84 -25.21 -0.84
CA GLY A 545 43.52 -24.79 -2.06
C GLY A 545 43.49 -23.27 -2.26
N ASN A 546 44.18 -22.83 -3.32
CA ASN A 546 44.33 -21.41 -3.65
C ASN A 546 43.41 -20.95 -4.79
N GLU A 547 42.65 -21.86 -5.40
CA GLU A 547 41.79 -21.53 -6.54
C GLU A 547 40.62 -20.65 -6.08
N GLN A 548 40.29 -19.66 -6.91
CA GLN A 548 39.27 -18.65 -6.66
C GLN A 548 38.21 -18.73 -7.76
N CYS A 549 36.95 -18.69 -7.35
CA CYS A 549 35.77 -18.78 -8.18
C CYS A 549 34.83 -17.64 -7.79
N SER A 550 34.03 -17.16 -8.72
CA SER A 550 33.15 -16.03 -8.44
C SER A 550 31.82 -16.15 -9.16
N TYR A 551 30.78 -15.60 -8.55
CA TYR A 551 29.49 -15.33 -9.16
C TYR A 551 29.11 -13.90 -8.77
N THR A 552 29.60 -12.94 -9.55
CA THR A 552 29.53 -11.51 -9.23
C THR A 552 28.91 -10.74 -10.37
N SER A 553 28.32 -9.59 -10.03
CA SER A 553 27.60 -8.70 -10.95
C SER A 553 28.36 -8.45 -12.25
N GLY A 554 27.68 -8.67 -13.39
CA GLY A 554 28.24 -8.49 -14.74
C GLY A 554 29.01 -9.69 -15.31
N THR A 555 29.01 -10.84 -14.63
CA THR A 555 29.56 -12.12 -15.15
C THR A 555 28.56 -13.25 -14.97
N THR A 556 28.59 -14.28 -15.83
CA THR A 556 27.79 -15.52 -15.65
C THR A 556 28.48 -16.56 -14.75
N GLY A 557 29.32 -16.06 -13.83
CA GLY A 557 30.23 -16.78 -12.96
C GLY A 557 31.53 -17.27 -13.61
N THR A 558 32.59 -17.32 -12.81
CA THR A 558 33.96 -17.73 -13.21
C THR A 558 34.44 -18.87 -12.33
N ILE A 559 34.97 -19.92 -12.96
CA ILE A 559 35.60 -21.05 -12.28
C ILE A 559 37.08 -21.16 -12.68
N ALA A 560 37.92 -21.66 -11.77
CA ALA A 560 39.35 -21.81 -12.00
C ALA A 560 39.69 -22.99 -12.93
N SER A 561 38.88 -24.05 -12.89
CA SER A 561 39.09 -25.26 -13.68
C SER A 561 37.77 -25.87 -14.16
N SER A 562 37.62 -25.98 -15.49
CA SER A 562 36.50 -26.71 -16.11
C SER A 562 36.62 -28.23 -15.99
N GLN A 563 37.72 -28.73 -15.40
CA GLN A 563 37.96 -30.15 -15.13
C GLN A 563 37.69 -30.51 -13.66
N ASP A 564 37.18 -29.56 -12.86
CA ASP A 564 36.81 -29.77 -11.47
C ASP A 564 35.29 -29.90 -11.33
N ALA A 565 34.82 -31.07 -10.89
CA ALA A 565 33.42 -31.39 -10.71
C ALA A 565 32.72 -30.50 -9.67
N LEU A 566 33.40 -30.13 -8.58
CA LEU A 566 32.77 -29.31 -7.54
C LEU A 566 32.61 -27.87 -8.03
N GLN A 567 33.60 -27.32 -8.74
CA GLN A 567 33.50 -25.98 -9.30
C GLN A 567 32.38 -25.85 -10.33
N VAL A 568 32.28 -26.81 -11.24
CA VAL A 568 31.21 -26.82 -12.26
C VAL A 568 29.84 -27.02 -11.61
N ALA A 569 29.72 -27.92 -10.63
CA ALA A 569 28.45 -28.18 -9.94
C ALA A 569 27.91 -26.91 -9.25
N VAL A 570 28.79 -26.21 -8.53
CA VAL A 570 28.45 -24.99 -7.81
C VAL A 570 28.12 -23.87 -8.78
N LEU A 571 28.88 -23.70 -9.87
CA LEU A 571 28.58 -22.68 -10.87
C LEU A 571 27.16 -22.85 -11.46
N GLU A 572 26.82 -24.07 -11.88
CA GLU A 572 25.49 -24.34 -12.45
C GLU A 572 24.39 -24.23 -11.38
N LEU A 573 24.67 -24.58 -10.12
CA LEU A 573 23.72 -24.34 -9.03
C LEU A 573 23.49 -22.84 -8.81
N LEU A 574 24.53 -22.01 -8.81
CA LEU A 574 24.39 -20.56 -8.61
C LEU A 574 23.63 -19.91 -9.76
N ARG A 575 23.79 -20.40 -11.00
CA ARG A 575 22.96 -19.99 -12.14
C ARG A 575 21.50 -20.33 -11.98
N GLU A 576 21.18 -21.46 -11.35
CA GLU A 576 19.79 -21.81 -11.04
C GLU A 576 19.20 -20.95 -9.92
N LEU A 577 20.03 -20.35 -9.07
CA LEU A 577 19.63 -19.48 -7.97
C LEU A 577 19.62 -17.98 -8.34
N ASP A 578 20.05 -17.65 -9.55
CA ASP A 578 19.97 -16.35 -10.19
C ASP A 578 18.80 -16.38 -11.18
N PHE A 579 17.61 -16.03 -10.68
CA PHE A 579 16.34 -16.20 -11.37
C PHE A 579 16.16 -15.21 -12.53
N ASN A 580 16.77 -14.02 -12.42
CA ASN A 580 16.68 -12.97 -13.44
C ASN A 580 17.93 -12.93 -14.36
N SER A 581 18.93 -13.77 -14.09
CA SER A 581 20.19 -13.86 -14.83
C SER A 581 21.00 -12.54 -14.84
N ASP A 582 20.94 -11.76 -13.76
CA ASP A 582 21.67 -10.49 -13.62
C ASP A 582 23.09 -10.65 -13.05
N GLY A 583 23.49 -11.88 -12.73
CA GLY A 583 24.78 -12.22 -12.14
C GLY A 583 24.81 -12.07 -10.61
N LYS A 584 23.65 -11.93 -9.97
CA LYS A 584 23.46 -11.96 -8.52
C LYS A 584 22.52 -13.10 -8.14
N VAL A 585 22.74 -13.65 -6.95
CA VAL A 585 21.91 -14.72 -6.44
C VAL A 585 20.70 -14.13 -5.70
N ASP A 586 19.49 -14.53 -6.11
CA ASP A 586 18.23 -14.04 -5.53
C ASP A 586 17.92 -14.65 -4.17
N VAL A 587 18.59 -15.75 -3.81
CA VAL A 587 18.38 -16.44 -2.54
C VAL A 587 19.59 -16.29 -1.64
N LYS A 588 19.43 -15.50 -0.59
CA LYS A 588 20.47 -15.30 0.42
C LYS A 588 20.63 -16.53 1.30
N PHE A 589 21.86 -17.03 1.41
CA PHE A 589 22.22 -18.15 2.28
C PHE A 589 23.54 -17.88 3.01
N THR A 590 23.71 -18.46 4.19
CA THR A 590 24.97 -18.42 4.96
C THR A 590 25.82 -19.66 4.69
N SER A 591 27.07 -19.65 5.17
CA SER A 591 27.96 -20.83 5.12
C SER A 591 27.42 -22.05 5.90
N GLN A 592 26.41 -21.86 6.76
CA GLN A 592 25.73 -22.91 7.52
C GLN A 592 24.50 -23.47 6.79
N ASP A 593 23.89 -22.67 5.90
CA ASP A 593 22.71 -23.04 5.11
C ASP A 593 23.08 -23.87 3.87
N LEU A 594 24.31 -23.69 3.37
CA LEU A 594 24.82 -24.42 2.21
C LEU A 594 25.51 -25.73 2.62
N GLN A 595 24.73 -26.73 3.05
CA GLN A 595 25.26 -28.08 3.23
C GLN A 595 25.31 -28.78 1.85
N LEU A 596 26.32 -28.45 1.03
CA LEU A 596 26.62 -29.22 -0.18
C LEU A 596 27.06 -30.62 0.26
N SER A 597 26.13 -31.58 0.28
CA SER A 597 26.48 -32.98 0.47
C SER A 597 27.23 -33.45 -0.77
N THR A 598 28.55 -33.28 -0.77
CA THR A 598 29.44 -33.83 -1.78
C THR A 598 29.51 -35.34 -1.56
N ASN A 599 28.57 -36.08 -2.15
CA ASN A 599 28.71 -37.53 -2.26
C ASN A 599 29.80 -37.80 -3.30
N GLU A 600 31.06 -37.78 -2.87
CA GLU A 600 32.17 -38.23 -3.70
C GLU A 600 31.99 -39.72 -4.01
N ILE A 601 31.87 -40.04 -5.30
CA ILE A 601 32.05 -41.41 -5.77
C ILE A 601 33.51 -41.50 -6.22
N VAL A 602 34.40 -41.94 -5.33
CA VAL A 602 35.80 -42.26 -5.64
C VAL A 602 35.86 -43.72 -6.11
N ASP A 603 36.71 -44.00 -7.11
CA ASP A 603 36.93 -45.29 -7.80
C ASP A 603 35.93 -45.69 -8.90
N ILE A 604 36.12 -45.11 -10.10
CA ILE A 604 35.65 -45.71 -11.36
C ILE A 604 36.83 -46.52 -11.94
N PRO A 605 36.82 -47.87 -11.91
CA PRO A 605 37.84 -48.66 -12.57
C PRO A 605 37.46 -48.83 -14.05
N TYR A 606 38.27 -48.22 -14.92
CA TYR A 606 38.35 -48.40 -16.38
C TYR A 606 37.38 -47.65 -17.29
N VAL A 607 37.90 -46.59 -17.91
CA VAL A 607 37.54 -46.14 -19.26
C VAL A 607 38.59 -46.70 -20.20
N TRP A 608 38.34 -47.81 -20.89
CA TRP A 608 38.90 -48.18 -22.21
C TRP A 608 38.15 -49.42 -22.72
N SER A 609 37.32 -49.26 -23.75
CA SER A 609 37.07 -50.34 -24.70
C SER A 609 37.84 -50.02 -25.98
N THR A 610 39.03 -50.58 -26.12
CA THR A 610 39.55 -50.91 -27.44
C THR A 610 40.04 -52.34 -27.36
N GLU A 611 39.32 -53.19 -28.08
CA GLU A 611 39.56 -54.61 -28.24
C GLU A 611 40.98 -54.84 -28.77
N VAL A 612 41.81 -55.61 -28.05
CA VAL A 612 42.97 -56.28 -28.65
C VAL A 612 42.92 -57.73 -28.22
N GLU A 613 42.46 -58.58 -29.14
CA GLU A 613 42.52 -60.03 -29.03
C GLU A 613 43.98 -60.49 -29.21
N VAL A 614 44.48 -61.31 -28.29
CA VAL A 614 45.64 -62.18 -28.56
C VAL A 614 45.31 -63.57 -28.03
N ARG A 615 45.12 -64.51 -28.97
CA ARG A 615 45.07 -65.95 -28.67
C ARG A 615 46.44 -66.57 -28.86
N THR A 616 46.75 -67.55 -28.02
CA THR A 616 47.56 -68.69 -28.43
C THR A 616 46.99 -69.94 -27.73
N TRP A 617 46.75 -70.97 -28.54
CA TRP A 617 46.51 -72.32 -28.07
C TRP A 617 47.76 -73.16 -28.30
N VAL A 618 47.96 -74.16 -27.44
CA VAL A 618 48.47 -75.46 -27.86
C VAL A 618 47.30 -76.42 -27.88
#